data_AF-T1B3F0-F1
#
_entry.id   AF-T1B3F0-F1
#
_cell.length_a   1.000
_cell.length_b   1.000
_cell.length_c   1.000
_cell.angle_alpha   90.00
_cell.angle_beta   90.00
_cell.angle_gamma   90.00
#
_symmetry.space_group_name_H-M   'P 1'
#
loop_
_entity.id
_entity.type
_entity.pdbx_description
1 polymer ?
#
loop_
_entity_poly.entity_id
_entity_poly.type
_entity_poly.pdbx_seq_one_letter_code
_entity_poly.pdbx_strand_id
1 'polypeptide(L)'
;LSGTASRIAVKGLRLALGASTLVRKHAGSAPILSLSATGRNIKVREAAHDLPFGVFKPKLVHWLRHAFVSGVIPEADFVFQGSPARFPFTRGGGRFRVRFTLRPGEMHIAPGWPDLVIQKATGEFLDAGLAIRVLAGTQAGISLAGDTLVIPDLGKGVLAIHGRFRGSGAELLGYLDSTPLARRWSGLFTKLAITGPLAARLAL
;
A
#
# COMPACT_ATOMS: atom_id res chain seq x y z
N LEU A 1 6.43 -29.03 23.40
CA LEU A 1 5.42 -28.90 22.32
C LEU A 1 4.05 -28.80 22.99
N SER A 2 3.50 -27.60 23.10
CA SER A 2 2.06 -27.36 23.33
C SER A 2 1.84 -25.86 23.12
N GLY A 3 1.19 -25.48 22.03
CA GLY A 3 0.92 -24.10 21.66
C GLY A 3 -0.55 -23.79 21.93
N THR A 4 -0.83 -23.12 23.04
CA THR A 4 -2.18 -22.63 23.35
C THR A 4 -2.49 -21.47 22.41
N ALA A 5 -3.40 -21.66 21.46
CA ALA A 5 -3.92 -20.60 20.61
C ALA A 5 -4.63 -19.55 21.48
N SER A 6 -3.94 -18.45 21.77
CA SER A 6 -4.49 -17.35 22.56
C SER A 6 -5.09 -16.32 21.62
N ARG A 7 -6.41 -16.11 21.71
CA ARG A 7 -7.12 -15.07 20.97
C ARG A 7 -6.76 -13.70 21.55
N ILE A 8 -5.85 -12.98 20.90
CA ILE A 8 -5.60 -11.56 21.23
C ILE A 8 -6.57 -10.71 20.41
N ALA A 9 -7.60 -10.18 21.06
CA ALA A 9 -8.46 -9.18 20.45
C ALA A 9 -7.67 -7.87 20.27
N VAL A 10 -7.22 -7.60 19.04
CA VAL A 10 -6.74 -6.27 18.66
C VAL A 10 -7.98 -5.40 18.46
N LYS A 11 -8.17 -4.42 19.36
CA LYS A 11 -9.28 -3.47 19.31
C LYS A 11 -9.24 -2.70 17.97
N GLY A 12 -10.33 -2.73 17.20
CA GLY A 12 -10.48 -2.00 15.92
C GLY A 12 -10.69 -2.91 14.71
N LEU A 13 -9.93 -3.99 14.58
CA LEU A 13 -9.99 -4.86 13.41
C LEU A 13 -10.68 -6.19 13.78
N ARG A 14 -11.89 -6.44 13.27
CA ARG A 14 -12.54 -7.77 13.32
C ARG A 14 -11.77 -8.76 12.43
N LEU A 15 -10.51 -9.04 12.76
CA LEU A 15 -9.75 -10.14 12.20
C LEU A 15 -10.38 -11.43 12.74
N ALA A 16 -10.82 -12.32 11.85
CA ALA A 16 -11.15 -13.70 12.22
C ALA A 16 -9.83 -14.41 12.55
N LEU A 17 -9.30 -14.16 13.75
CA LEU A 17 -7.98 -14.56 14.19
C LEU A 17 -7.91 -16.08 14.37
N GLY A 18 -7.46 -16.79 13.33
CA GLY A 18 -6.60 -17.95 13.50
C GLY A 18 -5.21 -17.48 13.94
N ALA A 19 -5.11 -16.82 15.10
CA ALA A 19 -3.85 -16.33 15.62
C ALA A 19 -3.12 -17.46 16.35
N SER A 20 -2.06 -17.99 15.75
CA SER A 20 -1.06 -18.76 16.49
C SER A 20 -0.05 -17.77 17.04
N THR A 21 0.06 -17.73 18.37
CA THR A 21 1.01 -16.86 19.07
C THR A 21 2.05 -17.75 19.74
N LEU A 22 3.31 -17.67 19.31
CA LEU A 22 4.43 -18.26 20.04
C LEU A 22 5.29 -17.13 20.59
N VAL A 23 5.33 -17.02 21.91
CA VAL A 23 6.24 -16.12 22.62
C VAL A 23 7.39 -16.95 23.16
N ARG A 24 8.58 -16.76 22.59
CA ARG A 24 9.81 -17.33 23.14
C ARG A 24 10.52 -16.24 23.93
N LYS A 25 10.53 -16.37 25.25
CA LYS A 25 11.37 -15.57 26.15
C LYS A 25 12.60 -16.40 26.52
N HIS A 26 13.80 -15.91 26.24
CA HIS A 26 15.01 -16.41 26.92
C HIS A 26 15.37 -15.41 28.02
N ALA A 27 15.85 -15.90 29.16
CA ALA A 27 16.29 -15.04 30.25
C ALA A 27 17.37 -14.08 29.71
N GLY A 28 17.16 -12.77 29.85
CA GLY A 28 18.08 -11.73 29.38
C GLY A 28 17.97 -11.28 27.92
N SER A 29 17.06 -11.85 27.10
CA SER A 29 16.87 -11.42 25.70
C SER A 29 15.51 -10.74 25.45
N ALA A 30 15.47 -9.82 24.50
CA ALA A 30 14.24 -9.17 24.09
C ALA A 30 13.22 -10.21 23.60
N PRO A 31 11.93 -10.11 23.99
CA PRO A 31 10.92 -11.10 23.65
C PRO A 31 10.77 -11.22 22.13
N ILE A 32 10.78 -12.45 21.63
CA ILE A 32 10.49 -12.74 20.22
C ILE A 32 9.02 -13.11 20.11
N LEU A 33 8.31 -12.36 19.28
CA LEU A 33 6.91 -12.54 18.98
C LEU A 33 6.78 -13.20 17.60
N SER A 34 6.01 -14.28 17.52
CA SER A 34 5.58 -14.90 16.27
C SER A 34 4.07 -14.91 16.21
N LEU A 35 3.50 -14.17 15.26
CA LEU A 35 2.08 -14.03 14.99
C LEU A 35 1.82 -14.30 13.51
N SER A 36 0.77 -15.07 13.24
CA SER A 36 0.15 -15.13 11.91
C SER A 36 -1.35 -14.96 12.06
N ALA A 37 -1.98 -14.26 11.14
CA ALA A 37 -3.42 -14.08 11.12
C ALA A 37 -3.93 -13.96 9.69
N THR A 38 -5.18 -14.35 9.47
CA THR A 38 -5.90 -14.07 8.22
C THR A 38 -7.10 -13.21 8.57
N GLY A 39 -7.28 -12.11 7.85
CA GLY A 39 -8.45 -11.25 7.93
C GLY A 39 -9.33 -11.47 6.70
N ARG A 40 -10.64 -11.30 6.87
CA ARG A 40 -11.62 -11.45 5.79
C ARG A 40 -12.61 -10.29 5.80
N ASN A 41 -13.11 -9.94 4.61
CA ASN A 41 -14.12 -8.89 4.43
C ASN A 41 -13.76 -7.56 5.12
N ILE A 42 -12.49 -7.15 5.00
CA ILE A 42 -11.97 -5.93 5.62
C ILE A 42 -12.35 -4.73 4.76
N LYS A 43 -12.96 -3.72 5.36
CA LYS A 43 -13.17 -2.43 4.69
C LYS A 43 -11.89 -1.60 4.79
N VAL A 44 -11.37 -1.17 3.65
CA VAL A 44 -10.05 -0.52 3.57
C VAL A 44 -10.01 0.79 4.36
N ARG A 45 -11.10 1.56 4.30
CA ARG A 45 -11.23 2.83 5.02
C ARG A 45 -11.14 2.64 6.55
N GLU A 46 -11.77 1.59 7.08
CA GLU A 46 -11.70 1.25 8.50
C GLU A 46 -10.27 0.79 8.86
N ALA A 47 -9.70 -0.12 8.06
CA ALA A 47 -8.33 -0.60 8.28
C ALA A 47 -7.27 0.51 8.24
N ALA A 48 -7.41 1.49 7.34
CA ALA A 48 -6.53 2.65 7.26
C ALA A 48 -6.64 3.55 8.49
N HIS A 49 -7.81 3.61 9.13
CA HIS A 49 -8.01 4.39 10.35
C HIS A 49 -7.33 3.74 11.56
N ASP A 50 -7.28 2.40 11.60
CA ASP A 50 -6.79 1.58 12.70
C ASP A 50 -5.28 1.26 12.64
N LEU A 51 -4.54 1.84 11.68
CA LEU A 51 -3.09 1.63 11.56
C LEU A 51 -2.36 2.08 12.84
N PRO A 52 -1.48 1.25 13.42
CA PRO A 52 -0.77 1.62 14.65
C PRO A 52 0.18 2.81 14.42
N PHE A 53 -0.15 3.95 15.04
CA PHE A 53 0.42 5.28 14.79
C PHE A 53 1.90 5.47 15.15
N GLY A 54 2.53 4.50 15.83
CA GLY A 54 3.88 4.66 16.39
C GLY A 54 5.03 4.48 15.40
N VAL A 55 4.78 4.00 14.17
CA VAL A 55 5.84 3.49 13.29
C VAL A 55 5.94 4.25 11.95
N PHE A 56 4.92 5.01 11.59
CA PHE A 56 4.87 5.77 10.34
C PHE A 56 4.90 7.27 10.60
N LYS A 57 5.50 8.02 9.67
CA LYS A 57 5.52 9.49 9.75
C LYS A 57 4.07 10.03 9.72
N PRO A 58 3.74 11.08 10.50
CA PRO A 58 2.38 11.62 10.57
C PRO A 58 1.77 11.98 9.21
N LYS A 59 2.58 12.52 8.28
CA LYS A 59 2.12 12.89 6.93
C LYS A 59 1.65 11.68 6.12
N LEU A 60 2.34 10.55 6.23
CA LEU A 60 1.96 9.31 5.54
C LEU A 60 0.70 8.71 6.16
N VAL A 61 0.61 8.69 7.50
CA VAL A 61 -0.59 8.22 8.20
C VAL A 61 -1.80 9.06 7.81
N HIS A 62 -1.64 10.38 7.78
CA HIS A 62 -2.67 11.29 7.33
C HIS A 62 -3.07 10.98 5.88
N TRP A 63 -2.11 10.80 4.98
CA TRP A 63 -2.40 10.42 3.60
C TRP A 63 -3.18 9.10 3.51
N LEU A 64 -2.72 8.01 4.15
CA LEU A 64 -3.38 6.70 4.11
C LEU A 64 -4.84 6.77 4.60
N ARG A 65 -5.12 7.58 5.63
CA ARG A 65 -6.46 7.76 6.19
C ARG A 65 -7.43 8.49 5.27
N HIS A 66 -6.93 9.32 4.36
CA HIS A 66 -7.75 10.13 3.45
C HIS A 66 -7.70 9.65 2.00
N ALA A 67 -6.68 8.86 1.64
CA ALA A 67 -6.49 8.35 0.30
C ALA A 67 -7.56 7.34 -0.07
N PHE A 68 -7.97 6.44 0.83
CA PHE A 68 -8.98 5.44 0.50
C PHE A 68 -10.41 6.00 0.64
N VAL A 69 -11.07 6.21 -0.50
CA VAL A 69 -12.48 6.61 -0.56
C VAL A 69 -13.37 5.40 -0.26
N SER A 70 -13.11 4.28 -0.91
CA SER A 70 -13.86 3.05 -0.69
C SER A 70 -12.99 1.83 -0.96
N GLY A 71 -13.42 0.67 -0.48
CA GLY A 71 -12.85 -0.58 -0.92
C GLY A 71 -13.00 -1.73 0.06
N VAL A 72 -12.94 -2.94 -0.49
CA VAL A 72 -13.06 -4.18 0.24
C VAL A 72 -11.84 -5.05 -0.04
N ILE A 73 -11.28 -5.58 1.04
CA ILE A 73 -10.26 -6.62 1.03
C ILE A 73 -10.95 -7.91 1.46
N PRO A 74 -11.30 -8.80 0.51
CA PRO A 74 -11.99 -10.06 0.83
C PRO A 74 -11.14 -10.94 1.75
N GLU A 75 -9.82 -10.90 1.57
CA GLU A 75 -8.86 -11.66 2.36
C GLU A 75 -7.51 -10.94 2.45
N ALA A 76 -6.89 -10.99 3.63
CA ALA A 76 -5.54 -10.54 3.86
C ALA A 76 -4.80 -11.48 4.81
N ASP A 77 -3.53 -11.74 4.52
CA ASP A 77 -2.64 -12.52 5.36
C ASP A 77 -1.64 -11.61 6.07
N PHE A 78 -1.50 -11.80 7.37
CA PHE A 78 -0.62 -11.06 8.25
C PHE A 78 0.40 -12.00 8.88
N VAL A 79 1.67 -11.60 8.88
CA VAL A 79 2.76 -12.27 9.58
C VAL A 79 3.61 -11.24 10.30
N PHE A 80 3.87 -11.49 11.59
CA PHE A 80 4.87 -10.77 12.37
C PHE A 80 5.77 -11.78 13.06
N GLN A 81 7.09 -11.68 12.84
CA GLN A 81 8.07 -12.54 13.47
C GLN A 81 9.28 -11.71 13.87
N GLY A 82 9.56 -11.57 15.17
CA GLY A 82 10.74 -10.85 15.66
C GLY A 82 10.48 -10.12 16.97
N SER A 83 11.44 -9.31 17.39
CA SER A 83 11.27 -8.44 18.56
C SER A 83 10.48 -7.19 18.16
N PRO A 84 9.34 -6.87 18.83
CA PRO A 84 8.58 -5.64 18.58
C PRO A 84 9.42 -4.36 18.70
N ALA A 85 10.43 -4.35 19.59
CA ALA A 85 11.34 -3.22 19.76
C ALA A 85 12.26 -2.95 18.55
N ARG A 86 12.37 -3.90 17.61
CA ARG A 86 13.16 -3.78 16.38
C ARG A 86 12.32 -3.54 15.12
N PHE A 87 10.99 -3.50 15.24
CA PHE A 87 10.12 -3.14 14.13
C PHE A 87 10.42 -1.69 13.71
N PRO A 88 10.53 -1.34 12.41
CA PRO A 88 10.09 -2.07 11.22
C PRO A 88 11.14 -2.98 10.53
N PHE A 89 12.07 -3.61 11.27
CA PHE A 89 13.03 -4.61 10.76
C PHE A 89 13.84 -4.21 9.51
N THR A 90 14.02 -2.91 9.25
CA THR A 90 14.81 -2.40 8.10
C THR A 90 16.28 -2.82 8.13
N ARG A 91 16.77 -3.26 9.29
CA ARG A 91 18.12 -3.81 9.49
C ARG A 91 18.11 -5.34 9.64
N GLY A 92 17.00 -6.00 9.30
CA GLY A 92 16.79 -7.44 9.48
C GLY A 92 16.47 -7.83 10.93
N GLY A 93 16.60 -9.12 11.24
CA GLY A 93 16.36 -9.67 12.58
C GLY A 93 14.88 -9.83 12.94
N GLY A 94 14.01 -9.78 11.94
CA GLY A 94 12.59 -10.06 12.01
C GLY A 94 11.94 -9.98 10.63
N ARG A 95 10.61 -10.13 10.58
CA ARG A 95 9.78 -10.02 9.39
C ARG A 95 8.40 -9.50 9.79
N PHE A 96 7.95 -8.50 9.07
CA PHE A 96 6.57 -8.07 9.04
C PHE A 96 6.05 -8.15 7.62
N ARG A 97 4.92 -8.83 7.41
CA ARG A 97 4.31 -8.93 6.09
C ARG A 97 2.81 -8.87 6.17
N VAL A 98 2.20 -8.04 5.33
CA VAL A 98 0.75 -8.04 5.09
C VAL A 98 0.53 -8.20 3.60
N ARG A 99 -0.15 -9.26 3.18
CA ARG A 99 -0.59 -9.46 1.80
C ARG A 99 -2.09 -9.29 1.72
N PHE A 100 -2.57 -8.58 0.71
CA PHE A 100 -4.01 -8.35 0.54
C PHE A 100 -4.40 -8.25 -0.93
N THR A 101 -5.66 -8.56 -1.20
CA THR A 101 -6.29 -8.28 -2.50
C THR A 101 -7.39 -7.25 -2.29
N LEU A 102 -7.37 -6.17 -3.06
CA LEU A 102 -8.39 -5.12 -3.07
C LEU A 102 -9.33 -5.35 -4.25
N ARG A 103 -10.65 -5.49 -3.99
CA ARG A 103 -11.67 -5.63 -5.03
C ARG A 103 -13.09 -5.37 -4.49
N PRO A 104 -13.82 -4.37 -5.01
CA PRO A 104 -13.31 -3.16 -5.67
C PRO A 104 -12.70 -2.19 -4.65
N GLY A 105 -12.16 -1.06 -5.12
CA GLY A 105 -11.75 0.06 -4.29
C GLY A 105 -11.65 1.36 -5.07
N GLU A 106 -11.50 2.46 -4.35
CA GLU A 106 -11.38 3.80 -4.90
C GLU A 106 -10.42 4.61 -4.03
N MET A 107 -9.50 5.31 -4.69
CA MET A 107 -8.41 6.00 -4.02
C MET A 107 -8.18 7.40 -4.57
N HIS A 108 -8.21 8.38 -3.67
CA HIS A 108 -7.75 9.74 -3.89
C HIS A 108 -6.22 9.81 -3.71
N ILE A 109 -5.48 9.96 -4.81
CA ILE A 109 -4.01 9.93 -4.76
C ILE A 109 -3.45 11.19 -4.11
N ALA A 110 -3.92 12.37 -4.53
CA ALA A 110 -3.46 13.65 -4.02
C ALA A 110 -4.42 14.78 -4.45
N PRO A 111 -4.42 15.93 -3.74
CA PRO A 111 -5.23 17.08 -4.14
C PRO A 111 -5.00 17.48 -5.60
N GLY A 112 -6.09 17.66 -6.35
CA GLY A 112 -6.07 18.02 -7.76
C GLY A 112 -5.77 16.87 -8.72
N TRP A 113 -5.54 15.65 -8.23
CA TRP A 113 -5.46 14.45 -9.07
C TRP A 113 -6.84 13.81 -9.22
N PRO A 114 -7.17 13.26 -10.40
CA PRO A 114 -8.35 12.42 -10.58
C PRO A 114 -8.31 11.18 -9.68
N ASP A 115 -9.48 10.76 -9.19
CA ASP A 115 -9.58 9.55 -8.37
C ASP A 115 -9.24 8.30 -9.18
N LEU A 116 -8.56 7.37 -8.51
CA LEU A 116 -8.23 6.05 -9.03
C LEU A 116 -9.33 5.07 -8.66
N VAL A 117 -10.07 4.60 -9.65
CA VAL A 117 -11.03 3.51 -9.50
C VAL A 117 -10.31 2.18 -9.70
N ILE A 118 -10.39 1.29 -8.72
CA ILE A 118 -9.70 0.00 -8.71
C ILE A 118 -10.72 -1.11 -8.79
N GLN A 119 -10.80 -1.80 -9.92
CA GLN A 119 -11.60 -3.02 -10.04
C GLN A 119 -10.88 -4.20 -9.36
N LYS A 120 -9.54 -4.28 -9.46
CA LYS A 120 -8.75 -5.29 -8.77
C LYS A 120 -7.31 -4.84 -8.57
N ALA A 121 -6.78 -4.97 -7.37
CA ALA A 121 -5.35 -4.81 -7.08
C ALA A 121 -4.87 -5.83 -6.04
N THR A 122 -3.57 -6.09 -6.03
CA THR A 122 -2.89 -6.83 -4.96
C THR A 122 -1.89 -5.91 -4.27
N GLY A 123 -1.74 -6.03 -2.97
CA GLY A 123 -0.77 -5.25 -2.21
C GLY A 123 0.03 -6.11 -1.23
N GLU A 124 1.24 -5.65 -0.96
CA GLU A 124 2.13 -6.22 0.04
C GLU A 124 2.78 -5.10 0.85
N PHE A 125 2.55 -5.10 2.16
CA PHE A 125 3.48 -4.48 3.10
C PHE A 125 4.56 -5.49 3.43
N LEU A 126 5.81 -5.09 3.32
CA LEU A 126 6.96 -5.88 3.75
C LEU A 126 7.87 -4.98 4.57
N ASP A 127 7.93 -5.23 5.87
CA ASP A 127 8.70 -4.43 6.81
C ASP A 127 8.32 -2.94 6.74
N ALA A 128 9.20 -2.07 6.26
CA ALA A 128 8.90 -0.66 6.04
C ALA A 128 8.37 -0.33 4.64
N GLY A 129 8.36 -1.28 3.71
CA GLY A 129 7.96 -1.07 2.32
C GLY A 129 6.48 -1.38 2.05
N LEU A 130 5.96 -0.76 0.99
CA LEU A 130 4.64 -1.04 0.41
C LEU A 130 4.78 -1.22 -1.10
N ALA A 131 4.24 -2.31 -1.64
CA ALA A 131 4.06 -2.50 -3.06
C ALA A 131 2.59 -2.75 -3.36
N ILE A 132 2.02 -2.07 -4.35
CA ILE A 132 0.66 -2.27 -4.84
C ILE A 132 0.74 -2.50 -6.34
N ARG A 133 0.04 -3.52 -6.83
CA ARG A 133 -0.11 -3.79 -8.27
C ARG A 133 -1.59 -3.70 -8.63
N VAL A 134 -1.92 -2.72 -9.47
CA VAL A 134 -3.26 -2.56 -10.05
C VAL A 134 -3.38 -3.55 -11.19
N LEU A 135 -4.27 -4.53 -11.06
CA LEU A 135 -4.52 -5.55 -12.08
C LEU A 135 -5.58 -5.09 -13.08
N ALA A 136 -6.57 -4.34 -12.59
CA ALA A 136 -7.57 -3.65 -13.38
C ALA A 136 -7.98 -2.37 -12.62
N GLY A 137 -7.86 -1.23 -13.30
CA GLY A 137 -8.13 0.10 -12.76
C GLY A 137 -8.57 1.06 -13.86
N THR A 138 -9.18 2.18 -13.48
CA THR A 138 -9.31 3.35 -14.32
C THR A 138 -8.96 4.62 -13.56
N GLN A 139 -8.32 5.57 -14.23
CA GLN A 139 -8.06 6.91 -13.69
C GLN A 139 -8.21 7.93 -14.81
N ALA A 140 -9.06 8.94 -14.63
CA ALA A 140 -9.34 9.95 -15.67
C ALA A 140 -9.71 9.38 -17.05
N GLY A 141 -10.45 8.25 -17.09
CA GLY A 141 -10.82 7.56 -18.34
C GLY A 141 -9.74 6.63 -18.92
N ILE A 142 -8.53 6.63 -18.37
CA ILE A 142 -7.44 5.75 -18.80
C ILE A 142 -7.56 4.40 -18.09
N SER A 143 -7.41 3.33 -18.87
CA SER A 143 -7.37 1.96 -18.33
C SER A 143 -5.98 1.62 -17.77
N LEU A 144 -5.95 1.10 -16.56
CA LEU A 144 -4.76 0.67 -15.85
C LEU A 144 -4.75 -0.85 -15.74
N ALA A 145 -3.64 -1.47 -16.14
CA ALA A 145 -3.51 -2.92 -16.26
C ALA A 145 -2.06 -3.36 -16.03
N GLY A 146 -1.74 -3.69 -14.78
CA GLY A 146 -0.43 -4.15 -14.34
C GLY A 146 0.49 -3.05 -13.83
N ASP A 147 -0.02 -1.83 -13.65
CA ASP A 147 0.67 -0.70 -13.02
C ASP A 147 1.05 -1.04 -11.57
N THR A 148 2.24 -0.63 -11.17
CA THR A 148 2.82 -0.94 -9.86
C THR A 148 3.24 0.33 -9.14
N LEU A 149 2.76 0.49 -7.91
CA LEU A 149 3.15 1.53 -6.97
C LEU A 149 4.11 0.91 -5.95
N VAL A 150 5.27 1.53 -5.73
CA VAL A 150 6.25 1.05 -4.75
C VAL A 150 6.69 2.20 -3.85
N ILE A 151 6.54 2.02 -2.55
CA ILE A 151 7.17 2.83 -1.51
C ILE A 151 8.22 1.93 -0.86
N PRO A 152 9.52 2.09 -1.15
CA PRO A 152 10.55 1.23 -0.58
C PRO A 152 10.64 1.34 0.94
N ASP A 153 10.36 2.53 1.48
CA ASP A 153 10.40 2.82 2.91
C ASP A 153 9.40 3.95 3.26
N LEU A 154 8.32 3.56 3.94
CA LEU A 154 7.26 4.41 4.43
C LEU A 154 7.76 5.46 5.45
N GLY A 155 8.88 5.20 6.12
CA GLY A 155 9.57 6.16 6.99
C GLY A 155 10.35 7.23 6.22
N LYS A 156 10.70 7.00 4.96
CA LYS A 156 11.42 7.97 4.12
C LYS A 156 10.50 8.84 3.27
N GLY A 157 9.26 8.38 3.03
CA GLY A 157 8.24 9.17 2.35
C GLY A 157 8.50 9.37 0.85
N VAL A 158 9.25 8.45 0.23
CA VAL A 158 9.53 8.46 -1.21
C VAL A 158 8.53 7.56 -1.92
N LEU A 159 7.81 8.08 -2.91
CA LEU A 159 6.83 7.34 -3.69
C LEU A 159 7.38 7.08 -5.10
N ALA A 160 7.66 5.81 -5.41
CA ALA A 160 8.01 5.40 -6.77
C ALA A 160 6.78 4.83 -7.47
N ILE A 161 6.37 5.44 -8.58
CA ILE A 161 5.25 4.94 -9.39
C ILE A 161 5.80 4.34 -10.68
N HIS A 162 5.56 3.05 -10.88
CA HIS A 162 5.90 2.31 -12.08
C HIS A 162 4.63 1.98 -12.85
N GLY A 163 4.18 2.91 -13.69
CA GLY A 163 3.05 2.69 -14.57
C GLY A 163 3.46 2.13 -15.93
N ARG A 164 2.57 1.38 -16.57
CA ARG A 164 2.64 1.13 -18.01
C ARG A 164 1.38 1.70 -18.63
N PHE A 165 1.52 2.88 -19.18
CA PHE A 165 0.43 3.53 -19.88
C PHE A 165 0.15 2.79 -21.20
N ARG A 166 -1.10 2.36 -21.38
CA ARG A 166 -1.57 1.78 -22.65
C ARG A 166 -2.60 2.72 -23.24
N GLY A 167 -2.13 3.63 -24.09
CA GLY A 167 -2.94 4.62 -24.79
C GLY A 167 -2.09 5.44 -25.76
N SER A 168 -2.71 6.38 -26.45
CA SER A 168 -2.05 7.34 -27.33
C SER A 168 -1.30 8.42 -26.56
N GLY A 169 -0.30 9.04 -27.20
CA GLY A 169 0.40 10.18 -26.61
C GLY A 169 -0.53 11.34 -26.23
N ALA A 170 -1.61 11.55 -26.98
CA ALA A 170 -2.61 12.57 -26.69
C ALA A 170 -3.40 12.28 -25.40
N GLU A 171 -3.76 11.02 -25.15
CA GLU A 171 -4.42 10.61 -23.92
C GLU A 171 -3.50 10.78 -22.70
N LEU A 172 -2.20 10.49 -22.84
CA LEU A 172 -1.23 10.73 -21.77
C LEU A 172 -1.07 12.23 -21.48
N LEU A 173 -0.97 13.07 -22.51
CA LEU A 173 -0.86 14.51 -22.35
C LEU A 173 -2.12 15.09 -21.69
N GLY A 174 -3.31 14.69 -22.15
CA GLY A 174 -4.58 15.09 -21.53
C GLY A 174 -4.68 14.68 -20.06
N TYR A 175 -4.14 13.50 -19.70
CA TYR A 175 -4.03 13.10 -18.30
C TYR A 175 -3.07 13.97 -17.50
N LEU A 176 -1.87 14.23 -18.02
CA LEU A 176 -0.89 15.07 -17.33
C LEU A 176 -1.43 16.49 -17.13
N ASP A 177 -2.14 17.03 -18.12
CA ASP A 177 -2.84 18.32 -18.06
C ASP A 177 -3.95 18.34 -17.01
N SER A 178 -4.59 17.19 -16.75
CA SER A 178 -5.59 17.04 -15.69
C SER A 178 -5.01 16.96 -14.27
N THR A 179 -3.68 16.96 -14.11
CA THR A 179 -3.02 16.86 -12.81
C THR A 179 -2.23 18.13 -12.47
N PRO A 180 -1.89 18.36 -11.18
CA PRO A 180 -1.01 19.45 -10.77
C PRO A 180 0.39 19.42 -11.41
N LEU A 181 0.79 18.31 -12.04
CA LEU A 181 2.05 18.22 -12.79
C LEU A 181 2.07 19.18 -13.98
N ALA A 182 0.91 19.46 -14.58
CA ALA A 182 0.77 20.44 -15.65
C ALA A 182 1.39 21.78 -15.28
N ARG A 183 1.15 22.26 -14.05
CA ARG A 183 1.71 23.53 -13.56
C ARG A 183 3.23 23.49 -13.41
N ARG A 184 3.78 22.35 -12.99
CA ARG A 184 5.22 22.19 -12.73
C ARG A 184 6.01 22.01 -14.02
N TRP A 185 5.40 21.42 -15.05
CA TRP A 185 6.08 20.96 -16.28
C TRP A 185 5.50 21.61 -17.56
N SER A 186 4.68 22.65 -17.42
CA SER A 186 3.99 23.40 -18.51
C SER A 186 4.90 23.85 -19.66
N GLY A 187 6.22 23.99 -19.44
CA GLY A 187 7.19 24.36 -20.46
C GLY A 187 7.92 23.20 -21.17
N LEU A 188 7.79 21.96 -20.70
CA LEU A 188 8.50 20.80 -21.26
C LEU A 188 7.66 20.01 -22.27
N PHE A 189 6.34 19.95 -22.07
CA PHE A 189 5.46 19.12 -22.92
C PHE A 189 5.14 19.73 -24.28
N THR A 190 5.32 21.04 -24.46
CA THR A 190 5.04 21.76 -25.72
C THR A 190 5.95 21.34 -26.88
N LYS A 191 7.01 20.54 -26.62
CA LYS A 191 8.00 20.11 -27.62
C LYS A 191 8.10 18.60 -27.82
N LEU A 192 7.28 17.79 -27.15
CA LEU A 192 7.34 16.33 -27.22
C LEU A 192 6.25 15.79 -28.14
N ALA A 193 6.62 15.51 -29.40
CA ALA A 193 5.82 14.65 -30.27
C ALA A 193 6.01 13.20 -29.79
N ILE A 194 5.02 12.69 -29.05
CA ILE A 194 5.11 11.34 -28.51
C ILE A 194 4.44 10.35 -29.47
N THR A 195 5.25 9.59 -30.20
CA THR A 195 4.82 8.50 -31.08
C THR A 195 5.29 7.15 -30.53
N GLY A 196 4.34 6.23 -30.29
CA GLY A 196 4.61 4.85 -29.87
C GLY A 196 4.07 4.48 -28.47
N PRO A 197 4.06 3.18 -28.11
CA PRO A 197 3.65 2.72 -26.78
C PRO A 197 4.64 3.22 -25.72
N LEU A 198 4.16 4.09 -24.83
CA LEU A 198 4.97 4.73 -23.80
C LEU A 198 5.11 3.90 -22.53
N ALA A 199 6.34 3.67 -22.10
CA ALA A 199 6.66 3.33 -20.73
C ALA A 199 7.25 4.58 -20.04
N ALA A 200 6.49 5.23 -19.17
CA ALA A 200 6.95 6.37 -18.39
C ALA A 200 7.29 5.95 -16.95
N ARG A 201 8.41 6.42 -16.42
CA ARG A 201 8.80 6.24 -15.02
C ARG A 201 8.68 7.58 -14.29
N LEU A 202 7.83 7.64 -13.27
CA LEU A 202 7.67 8.84 -12.45
C LEU A 202 8.15 8.55 -11.01
N ALA A 203 9.07 9.36 -10.52
CA ALA A 203 9.47 9.38 -9.11
C ALA A 203 8.98 10.71 -8.51
N LEU A 204 8.20 10.63 -7.42
CA LEU A 204 7.63 11.79 -6.71
C LEU A 204 8.11 11.83 -5.25
#